data_AF-X1DPQ7-F1
#
_entry.id   AF-X1DPQ7-F1
#
_cell.length_a   1.000
_cell.length_b   1.000
_cell.length_c   1.000
_cell.angle_alpha   90.00
_cell.angle_beta   90.00
_cell.angle_gamma   90.00
#
_symmetry.space_group_name_H-M   'P 1'
#
loop_
_entity.id
_entity.type
_entity.pdbx_description
1 polymer ?
#
loop_
_entity_poly.entity_id
_entity_poly.type
_entity_poly.pdbx_seq_one_letter_code
_entity_poly.pdbx_strand_id
1 'polypeptide(L)' 'MIDLSVHNIKGENIGEVSLRDNIFNTKVNKYLVHQAVKRYLA' A
#
# COMPACT_ATOMS: atom_id res chain seq x y z
N MET A 1 -7.23 7.65 8.12
CA MET A 1 -6.85 6.22 8.10
C MET A 1 -7.67 5.61 6.97
N ILE A 2 -7.14 4.61 6.27
CA ILE A 2 -7.89 3.91 5.23
C ILE A 2 -8.19 2.51 5.75
N ASP A 3 -9.46 2.19 5.91
CA ASP A 3 -9.89 0.88 6.39
C ASP A 3 -10.15 -0.07 5.22
N LEU A 4 -9.65 -1.30 5.34
CA LEU A 4 -9.70 -2.32 4.30
C LEU A 4 -10.26 -3.62 4.87
N SER A 5 -11.17 -4.23 4.11
CA SER A 5 -11.71 -5.55 4.44
C SER A 5 -10.68 -6.66 4.21
N VAL A 6 -10.58 -7.57 5.16
CA VAL A 6 -9.71 -8.75 5.08
C VAL A 6 -10.55 -9.94 4.66
N HIS A 7 -10.16 -10.59 3.57
CA HIS A 7 -10.87 -11.75 3.02
C HIS A 7 -10.05 -13.04 3.18
N ASN A 8 -10.71 -14.16 3.45
CA ASN A 8 -10.08 -15.48 3.44
C ASN A 8 -10.05 -16.09 2.01
N ILE A 9 -9.47 -17.28 1.85
CA ILE A 9 -9.36 -17.96 0.54
C ILE A 9 -10.72 -18.32 -0.09
N LYS A 10 -11.80 -18.32 0.70
CA LYS A 10 -13.18 -18.56 0.24
C LYS A 10 -13.88 -17.25 -0.19
N GLY A 11 -13.23 -16.10 -0.01
CA GLY A 11 -13.77 -14.77 -0.29
C GLY A 11 -14.58 -14.17 0.85
N GLU A 12 -14.72 -14.87 1.97
CA GLU A 12 -15.49 -14.38 3.12
C GLU A 12 -14.72 -13.25 3.83
N ASN A 13 -15.42 -12.18 4.18
CA ASN A 13 -14.85 -11.11 5.01
C ASN A 13 -14.67 -11.63 6.44
N ILE A 14 -13.43 -11.62 6.92
CA ILE A 14 -13.04 -12.10 8.26
C ILE A 14 -12.62 -10.97 9.21
N GLY A 15 -12.69 -9.70 8.76
CA GLY A 15 -12.35 -8.55 9.59
C GLY A 15 -11.90 -7.35 8.78
N GLU A 16 -11.27 -6.41 9.49
CA GLU A 16 -10.86 -5.12 8.94
C GLU A 16 -9.47 -4.75 9.44
N VAL A 17 -8.71 -4.07 8.60
CA VAL A 17 -7.40 -3.53 8.94
C VAL A 17 -7.31 -2.06 8.53
N SER A 18 -6.85 -1.22 9.46
CA SER A 18 -6.65 0.20 9.21
C SER A 18 -5.21 0.50 8.78
N LEU A 19 -5.05 1.13 7.62
CA LEU A 19 -3.77 1.63 7.15
C LEU A 19 -3.48 3.03 7.69
N ARG A 20 -2.23 3.25 8.11
CA ARG A 20 -1.76 4.53 8.66
C ARG A 20 -1.62 5.58 7.55
N ASP A 21 -2.24 6.75 7.73
CA ASP A 21 -2.24 7.82 6.72
C ASP A 21 -0.85 8.38 6.41
N ASN A 22 0.00 8.51 7.42
CA ASN A 22 1.33 9.09 7.25
C ASN A 22 2.24 8.28 6.32
N ILE A 23 1.90 7.01 6.09
CA ILE A 23 2.59 6.12 5.15
C ILE A 23 1.79 6.03 3.84
N PHE A 24 0.51 5.67 3.93
CA PHE A 24 -0.29 5.29 2.76
C PHE A 24 -1.03 6.44 2.08
N ASN A 25 -1.17 7.60 2.74
CA ASN A 25 -1.76 8.82 2.18
C ASN A 25 -0.70 9.92 1.93
N THR A 26 0.58 9.54 1.89
CA THR A 26 1.67 10.48 1.61
C THR A 26 1.74 10.82 0.12
N LYS A 27 2.08 12.07 -0.21
CA LYS A 27 2.24 12.49 -1.61
C LYS A 27 3.40 11.76 -2.27
N VAL A 28 3.13 11.01 -3.33
CA VAL A 28 4.15 10.25 -4.06
C VAL A 28 5.07 11.20 -4.83
N ASN A 29 6.38 11.09 -4.57
CA ASN A 29 7.41 11.71 -5.40
C ASN A 29 7.78 10.77 -6.56
N LYS A 30 7.21 11.04 -7.74
CA LYS A 30 7.38 10.21 -8.94
C LYS A 30 8.85 10.08 -9.37
N TYR A 31 9.65 11.13 -9.25
CA TYR A 31 11.07 11.12 -9.64
C TYR A 31 11.87 10.19 -8.73
N LEU A 32 11.64 10.24 -7.41
CA LEU A 32 12.30 9.35 -6.47
C LEU A 32 11.92 7.89 -6.70
N VAL A 33 10.64 7.61 -6.94
CA VAL A 33 10.17 6.25 -7.26
C VAL A 33 10.85 5.73 -8.53
N HIS A 34 10.91 6.54 -9.59
CA HIS A 34 11.59 6.16 -10.83
C HIS A 34 13.07 5.82 -10.59
N GLN A 35 13.81 6.65 -9.84
CA GLN A 35 15.22 6.41 -9.54
C GLN A 35 15.42 5.14 -8.70
N ALA A 36 14.56 4.89 -7.71
CA ALA A 36 14.62 3.68 -6.89
C ALA A 36 14.42 2.42 -7.74
N VAL A 37 13.41 2.41 -8.62
CA VAL A 37 13.14 1.28 -9.52
C VAL A 37 14.28 1.09 -10.52
N LYS A 38 14.77 2.17 -11.14
CA LYS A 38 15.89 2.11 -12.09
C LYS A 38 17.14 1.51 -11.44
N ARG A 39 17.45 1.90 -10.19
CA ARG A 39 18.60 1.37 -9.45
C ARG A 39 18.42 -0.10 -9.07
N TYR A 40 17.20 -0.54 -8.75
CA TYR A 40 16.92 -1.93 -8.40
C TYR A 40 17.06 -2.89 -9.60
N LEU A 41 16.74 -2.41 -10.81
CA LEU A 41 16.76 -3.21 -12.04
C LEU A 41 18.10 -3.19 -12.79
N ALA A 42 19.10 -2.43 -12.32
CA ALA A 42 20.42 -2.32 -12.92
C ALA A 42 21.40 -3.32 -12.32
#